data_AF-A0A2V8NYC9-F1
#
_entry.id   AF-A0A2V8NYC9-F1
#
_cell.length_a   1.000
_cell.length_b   1.000
_cell.length_c   1.000
_cell.angle_alpha   90.00
_cell.angle_beta   90.00
_cell.angle_gamma   90.00
#
_symmetry.space_group_name_H-M   'P 1'
#
loop_
_entity.id
_entity.type
_entity.pdbx_description
1 polymer ?
#
loop_
_entity_poly.entity_id
_entity_poly.type
_entity_poly.pdbx_seq_one_letter_code
_entity_poly.pdbx_strand_id
1 'polypeptide(L)'
;MIVIWKVFASFLIGSIPFAKIAMLGTGIDITKVGSKNPGFRNVSRVASKWRAATTLLGDIGKGYVALLLLGRGETSSAVLWILGIAAVMGHCWSPFLGFNGGKGVATTVGVLLRREPLIAIVCLPVYWVLRYIGSKRRWSQEGAIASLATMFLMSNAVLAFRGLEAGFFAYLMLAIVVFRHGPNLREIMASKPESPSAEQKSRSADVQAAPRQSQ
;
A
#
# COMPACT_ATOMS: atom_id res chain seq x y z
N MET A 1 7.38 21.53 -23.04
CA MET A 1 7.29 22.34 -21.81
C MET A 1 6.02 22.10 -21.00
N ILE A 2 4.82 22.08 -21.61
CA ILE A 2 3.54 21.88 -20.89
C ILE A 2 3.49 20.54 -20.11
N VAL A 3 3.94 19.44 -20.71
CA VAL A 3 3.93 18.13 -20.06
C VAL A 3 4.85 18.09 -18.83
N ILE A 4 6.03 18.70 -18.90
CA ILE A 4 7.02 18.67 -17.80
C ILE A 4 6.45 19.35 -16.55
N TRP A 5 5.82 20.53 -16.70
CA TRP A 5 5.23 21.19 -15.53
C TRP A 5 4.09 20.35 -14.95
N LYS A 6 3.25 19.72 -15.79
CA LYS A 6 2.16 18.84 -15.33
C LYS A 6 2.72 17.64 -14.55
N VAL A 7 3.81 17.03 -15.02
CA VAL A 7 4.48 15.94 -14.30
C VAL A 7 4.97 16.41 -12.93
N PHE A 8 5.64 17.57 -12.87
CA PHE A 8 6.10 18.14 -11.62
C PHE A 8 4.95 18.49 -10.66
N ALA A 9 3.89 19.12 -11.16
CA ALA A 9 2.70 19.42 -10.36
C ALA A 9 2.00 18.15 -9.87
N SER A 10 1.95 17.10 -10.68
CA SER A 10 1.38 15.80 -10.29
C SER A 10 2.17 15.19 -9.13
N PHE A 11 3.50 15.26 -9.22
CA PHE A 11 4.39 14.87 -8.12
C PHE A 11 4.09 15.67 -6.84
N LEU A 12 4.00 16.99 -6.93
CA LEU A 12 3.70 17.83 -5.75
C LEU A 12 2.34 17.54 -5.13
N ILE A 13 1.29 17.32 -5.94
CA ILE A 13 -0.04 16.91 -5.45
C ILE A 13 0.07 15.56 -4.73
N GLY A 14 0.77 14.60 -5.34
CA GLY A 14 1.05 13.30 -4.73
C GLY A 14 1.82 13.39 -3.42
N SER A 15 2.69 14.39 -3.29
CA SER A 15 3.51 14.61 -2.10
C SER A 15 2.74 15.09 -0.88
N ILE A 16 1.50 15.58 -1.02
CA ILE A 16 0.70 16.07 0.11
C ILE A 16 0.57 14.96 1.19
N PRO A 17 1.04 15.19 2.42
CA PRO A 17 1.15 14.15 3.44
C PRO A 17 -0.14 14.04 4.27
N PHE A 18 -1.20 13.45 3.70
CA PHE A 18 -2.50 13.33 4.37
C PHE A 18 -2.45 12.60 5.71
N ALA A 19 -1.50 11.69 5.92
CA ALA A 19 -1.28 11.08 7.23
C ALA A 19 -0.85 12.10 8.30
N LYS A 20 -0.01 13.10 7.96
CA LYS A 20 0.34 14.19 8.88
C LYS A 20 -0.84 15.14 9.08
N ILE A 21 -1.54 15.49 8.00
CA ILE A 21 -2.72 16.37 8.06
C ILE A 21 -3.78 15.76 8.98
N ALA A 22 -4.06 14.46 8.83
CA ALA A 22 -5.00 13.73 9.67
C ALA A 22 -4.57 13.62 11.13
N MET A 23 -3.32 13.92 11.48
CA MET A 23 -2.78 13.88 12.84
C MET A 23 -2.61 15.27 13.47
N LEU A 24 -2.97 16.35 12.77
CA LEU A 24 -2.97 17.69 13.32
C LEU A 24 -3.83 17.75 14.61
N GLY A 25 -3.33 18.50 15.60
CA GLY A 25 -3.95 18.66 16.92
C GLY A 25 -3.80 17.47 17.87
N THR A 26 -3.14 16.36 17.48
CA THR A 26 -2.95 15.20 18.38
C THR A 26 -1.67 15.24 19.20
N GLY A 27 -0.68 16.03 18.79
CA GLY A 27 0.69 15.95 19.32
C GLY A 27 1.47 14.69 18.89
N ILE A 28 0.86 13.78 18.12
CA ILE A 28 1.51 12.54 17.68
C ILE A 28 2.16 12.75 16.32
N ASP A 29 3.47 12.50 16.27
CA ASP A 29 4.21 12.42 15.00
C ASP A 29 4.13 10.98 14.43
N ILE A 30 3.32 10.80 13.39
CA ILE A 30 3.11 9.51 12.73
C ILE A 30 4.39 8.90 12.14
N THR A 31 5.42 9.71 11.91
CA THR A 31 6.71 9.25 11.39
C THR A 31 7.60 8.64 12.48
N LYS A 32 7.23 8.78 13.75
CA LYS A 32 7.99 8.28 14.91
C LYS A 32 7.34 7.12 15.65
N VAL A 33 6.05 6.87 15.42
CA VAL A 33 5.26 5.85 16.15
C VAL A 33 4.81 4.69 15.25
N GLY A 34 4.46 3.57 15.88
CA GLY A 34 3.97 2.37 15.20
C GLY A 34 4.99 1.82 14.19
N SER A 35 4.58 1.65 12.94
CA SER A 35 5.49 1.21 11.87
C SER A 35 6.37 2.33 11.30
N LYS A 36 6.24 3.57 11.81
CA LYS A 36 6.93 4.79 11.33
C LYS A 36 6.63 5.18 9.87
N ASN A 37 5.77 4.42 9.19
CA ASN A 37 5.34 4.70 7.83
C ASN A 37 4.14 5.65 7.83
N PRO A 38 4.20 6.83 7.17
CA PRO A 38 3.13 7.83 7.18
C PRO A 38 1.99 7.48 6.22
N GLY A 39 1.32 6.34 6.44
CA GLY A 39 0.19 5.89 5.63
C GLY A 39 -0.97 5.35 6.46
N PHE A 40 -2.11 5.14 5.80
CA PHE A 40 -3.38 4.67 6.40
C PHE A 40 -3.19 3.59 7.47
N ARG A 41 -2.40 2.56 7.17
CA ARG A 41 -2.25 1.40 8.05
C ARG A 41 -1.54 1.71 9.37
N ASN A 42 -0.62 2.67 9.38
CA ASN A 42 0.00 3.09 10.64
C ASN A 42 -0.98 3.95 11.43
N VAL A 43 -1.65 4.89 10.77
CA VAL A 43 -2.67 5.75 11.39
C VAL A 43 -3.80 4.90 12.01
N SER A 44 -4.25 3.85 11.32
CA SER A 44 -5.30 2.95 11.84
C SER A 44 -4.87 2.15 13.07
N ARG A 45 -3.56 2.05 13.36
CA ARG A 45 -3.03 1.37 14.54
C ARG A 45 -2.83 2.30 15.73
N VAL A 46 -2.53 3.57 15.49
CA VAL A 46 -2.11 4.52 16.53
C VAL A 46 -3.12 5.64 16.80
N ALA A 47 -4.17 5.76 15.98
CA ALA A 47 -5.14 6.84 16.05
C ALA A 47 -6.58 6.36 15.81
N SER A 48 -7.53 7.28 15.81
CA SER A 48 -8.95 6.97 15.61
C SER A 48 -9.28 6.52 14.18
N LYS A 49 -10.38 5.77 14.05
CA LYS A 49 -10.91 5.33 12.74
C LYS A 49 -11.17 6.49 11.78
N TRP A 50 -11.57 7.66 12.30
CA TRP A 50 -11.80 8.86 11.50
C TRP A 50 -10.50 9.40 10.90
N ARG A 51 -9.42 9.49 11.70
CA ARG A 51 -8.10 9.95 11.20
C ARG A 51 -7.52 8.97 10.17
N ALA A 52 -7.73 7.68 10.39
CA ALA A 52 -7.36 6.66 9.42
C ALA A 52 -8.15 6.84 8.11
N ALA A 53 -9.48 7.00 8.18
CA ALA A 53 -10.31 7.25 7.01
C ALA A 53 -9.89 8.52 6.25
N THR A 54 -9.63 9.63 6.94
CA THR A 54 -9.12 10.87 6.33
C THR A 54 -7.80 10.64 5.61
N THR A 55 -6.88 9.89 6.21
CA THR A 55 -5.60 9.54 5.58
C THR A 55 -5.82 8.74 4.29
N LEU A 56 -6.67 7.71 4.35
CA LEU A 56 -6.96 6.84 3.21
C LEU A 56 -7.63 7.62 2.06
N LEU A 57 -8.68 8.38 2.38
CA LEU A 57 -9.42 9.17 1.39
C LEU A 57 -8.54 10.27 0.79
N GLY A 58 -7.68 10.90 1.58
CA GLY A 58 -6.72 11.89 1.10
C GLY A 58 -5.65 11.28 0.18
N ASP A 59 -5.09 10.12 0.58
CA ASP A 59 -4.08 9.43 -0.23
C ASP A 59 -4.64 8.86 -1.54
N ILE A 60 -5.90 8.40 -1.56
CA ILE A 60 -6.62 8.06 -2.80
C ILE A 60 -6.90 9.33 -3.59
N GLY A 61 -7.45 10.34 -2.92
CA GLY A 61 -7.90 11.60 -3.51
C GLY A 61 -6.81 12.31 -4.28
N LYS A 62 -5.58 12.39 -3.76
CA LYS A 62 -4.49 13.07 -4.46
C LYS A 62 -4.09 12.39 -5.78
N GLY A 63 -4.13 11.05 -5.85
CA GLY A 63 -3.88 10.33 -7.10
C GLY A 63 -4.98 10.59 -8.14
N TYR A 64 -6.24 10.57 -7.68
CA TYR A 64 -7.39 10.88 -8.52
C TYR A 64 -7.38 12.32 -9.03
N VAL A 65 -7.19 13.28 -8.11
CA VAL A 65 -7.19 14.73 -8.37
C VAL A 65 -6.04 15.14 -9.28
N ALA A 66 -4.84 14.55 -9.10
CA ALA A 66 -3.71 14.83 -9.98
C ALA A 66 -4.06 14.54 -11.45
N LEU A 67 -4.65 13.38 -11.75
CA LEU A 67 -5.10 13.07 -13.11
C LEU A 67 -6.31 13.91 -13.54
N LEU A 68 -7.26 14.16 -12.65
CA LEU A 68 -8.45 14.98 -12.96
C LEU A 68 -8.07 16.41 -13.39
N LEU A 69 -7.08 17.00 -12.75
CA LEU A 69 -6.66 18.38 -13.04
C LEU A 69 -5.65 18.43 -14.17
N LEU A 70 -4.61 17.60 -14.11
CA LEU A 70 -3.44 17.72 -14.99
C LEU A 70 -3.59 16.90 -16.27
N GLY A 71 -4.44 15.87 -16.25
CA GLY A 71 -4.79 15.08 -17.43
C GLY A 71 -5.85 15.71 -18.33
N ARG A 72 -6.42 16.86 -17.96
CA ARG A 72 -7.39 17.57 -18.81
C ARG A 72 -6.74 18.04 -20.12
N GLY A 73 -7.44 17.77 -21.23
CA GLY A 73 -7.00 18.09 -22.58
C GLY A 73 -5.81 17.24 -23.07
N GLU A 74 -5.37 16.25 -22.30
CA GLU A 74 -4.30 15.35 -22.71
C GLU A 74 -4.89 14.13 -23.43
N THR A 75 -4.42 13.89 -24.65
CA THR A 75 -4.85 12.76 -25.48
C THR A 75 -3.85 11.60 -25.46
N SER A 76 -2.59 11.87 -25.08
CA SER A 76 -1.58 10.83 -24.97
C SER A 76 -1.83 9.93 -23.77
N SER A 77 -2.11 8.66 -24.07
CA SER A 77 -2.25 7.60 -23.06
C SER A 77 -1.00 7.50 -22.16
N ALA A 78 0.19 7.48 -22.76
CA ALA A 78 1.46 7.45 -22.03
C ALA A 78 1.61 8.64 -21.07
N VAL A 79 1.29 9.87 -21.50
CA VAL A 79 1.40 11.05 -20.63
C VAL A 79 0.49 10.92 -19.41
N LEU A 80 -0.76 10.46 -19.59
CA LEU A 80 -1.68 10.25 -18.48
C LEU A 80 -1.15 9.20 -17.48
N TRP A 81 -0.51 8.12 -17.96
CA TRP A 81 0.16 7.17 -17.07
C TRP A 81 1.33 7.80 -16.33
N ILE A 82 2.18 8.58 -17.01
CA ILE A 82 3.33 9.28 -16.42
C ILE A 82 2.86 10.26 -15.34
N LEU A 83 1.76 10.98 -15.56
CA LEU A 83 1.18 11.85 -14.53
C LEU A 83 0.74 11.04 -13.30
N GLY A 84 0.08 9.90 -13.49
CA GLY A 84 -0.31 9.02 -12.39
C GLY A 84 0.90 8.49 -11.61
N ILE A 85 1.93 8.01 -12.33
CA ILE A 85 3.19 7.56 -11.75
C ILE A 85 3.85 8.69 -10.94
N ALA A 86 3.89 9.91 -11.48
CA ALA A 86 4.45 11.06 -10.79
C ALA A 86 3.74 11.33 -9.45
N ALA A 87 2.42 11.24 -9.39
CA ALA A 87 1.68 11.37 -8.13
C ALA A 87 2.01 10.25 -7.13
N VAL A 88 2.14 9.00 -7.60
CA VAL A 88 2.55 7.87 -6.76
C VAL A 88 3.98 8.06 -6.22
N MET A 89 4.90 8.50 -7.08
CA MET A 89 6.27 8.85 -6.68
C MET A 89 6.27 9.98 -5.66
N GLY A 90 5.45 11.01 -5.86
CA GLY A 90 5.27 12.10 -4.92
C GLY A 90 4.85 11.61 -3.53
N HIS A 91 3.92 10.65 -3.45
CA HIS A 91 3.50 10.04 -2.18
C HIS A 91 4.61 9.20 -1.54
N CYS A 92 5.35 8.42 -2.34
CA CYS A 92 6.40 7.52 -1.86
C CYS A 92 7.66 8.27 -1.39
N TRP A 93 8.02 9.34 -2.08
CA TRP A 93 9.21 10.16 -1.85
C TRP A 93 8.84 11.63 -1.68
N SER A 94 7.90 11.90 -0.78
CA SER A 94 7.42 13.27 -0.53
C SER A 94 8.52 14.16 0.06
N PRO A 95 8.84 15.32 -0.53
CA PRO A 95 9.76 16.29 0.07
C PRO A 95 9.25 16.82 1.43
N PHE A 96 7.93 16.88 1.65
CA PHE A 96 7.33 17.28 2.93
C PHE A 96 7.54 16.25 4.06
N LEU A 97 8.04 15.07 3.71
CA LEU A 97 8.36 13.96 4.62
C LEU A 97 9.84 13.58 4.54
N GLY A 98 10.71 14.50 4.08
CA GLY A 98 12.14 14.22 3.93
C GLY A 98 12.43 13.04 3.01
N PHE A 99 11.65 12.93 1.92
CA PHE A 99 11.69 11.83 0.94
C PHE A 99 11.41 10.43 1.50
N ASN A 100 10.86 10.34 2.71
CA ASN A 100 10.45 9.10 3.37
C ASN A 100 8.93 9.04 3.51
N GLY A 101 8.26 8.98 2.36
CA GLY A 101 6.80 8.91 2.27
C GLY A 101 6.24 7.50 2.41
N GLY A 102 4.99 7.34 1.97
CA GLY A 102 4.25 6.09 2.10
C GLY A 102 4.64 5.01 1.09
N LYS A 103 3.75 4.02 0.91
CA LYS A 103 3.99 2.86 0.03
C LYS A 103 3.34 2.94 -1.34
N GLY A 104 2.50 3.95 -1.58
CA GLY A 104 1.93 4.21 -2.89
C GLY A 104 0.60 3.50 -3.17
N VAL A 105 0.23 2.45 -2.43
CA VAL A 105 -0.98 1.63 -2.70
C VAL A 105 -2.25 2.47 -2.87
N ALA A 106 -2.60 3.30 -1.87
CA ALA A 106 -3.81 4.11 -1.91
C ALA A 106 -3.80 5.15 -3.03
N THR A 107 -2.64 5.79 -3.27
CA THR A 107 -2.47 6.76 -4.35
C THR A 107 -2.58 6.10 -5.73
N THR A 108 -2.04 4.89 -5.90
CA THR A 108 -2.23 4.13 -7.13
C THR A 108 -3.69 3.73 -7.35
N VAL A 109 -4.41 3.35 -6.30
CA VAL A 109 -5.86 3.12 -6.39
C VAL A 109 -6.58 4.39 -6.85
N GLY A 110 -6.21 5.56 -6.34
CA GLY A 110 -6.75 6.84 -6.82
C GLY A 110 -6.50 7.13 -8.29
N VAL A 111 -5.27 6.87 -8.76
CA VAL A 111 -4.89 6.98 -10.18
C VAL A 111 -5.76 6.04 -11.04
N LEU A 112 -5.88 4.77 -10.64
CA LEU A 112 -6.69 3.78 -11.36
C LEU A 112 -8.18 4.08 -11.28
N LEU A 113 -8.71 4.62 -10.18
CA LEU A 113 -10.10 5.04 -10.10
C LEU A 113 -10.43 6.15 -11.10
N ARG A 114 -9.48 7.05 -11.40
CA ARG A 114 -9.68 8.09 -12.41
C ARG A 114 -9.53 7.57 -13.84
N ARG A 115 -8.57 6.67 -14.06
CA ARG A 115 -8.16 6.21 -15.39
C ARG A 115 -8.90 4.96 -15.85
N GLU A 116 -9.02 3.99 -14.97
CA GLU A 116 -9.60 2.66 -15.19
C GLU A 116 -10.64 2.32 -14.09
N PRO A 117 -11.73 3.11 -13.97
CA PRO A 117 -12.67 3.03 -12.85
C PRO A 117 -13.26 1.64 -12.67
N LEU A 118 -13.64 0.96 -13.76
CA LEU A 118 -14.21 -0.39 -13.69
C LEU A 118 -13.21 -1.41 -13.15
N ILE A 119 -11.97 -1.41 -13.65
CA ILE A 119 -10.93 -2.32 -13.17
C ILE A 119 -10.64 -2.05 -11.69
N ALA A 120 -10.50 -0.77 -11.31
CA ALA A 120 -10.25 -0.40 -9.93
C ALA A 120 -11.38 -0.86 -9.01
N ILE A 121 -12.64 -0.59 -9.34
CA ILE A 121 -13.81 -0.94 -8.53
C ILE A 121 -13.99 -2.46 -8.40
N VAL A 122 -13.81 -3.22 -9.50
CA VAL A 122 -13.99 -4.68 -9.51
C VAL A 122 -12.87 -5.39 -8.75
N CYS A 123 -11.62 -4.93 -8.89
CA CYS A 123 -10.48 -5.59 -8.24
C CYS A 123 -10.28 -5.16 -6.78
N LEU A 124 -10.68 -3.95 -6.38
CA LEU A 124 -10.43 -3.43 -5.03
C LEU A 124 -11.00 -4.29 -3.88
N PRO A 125 -12.18 -4.93 -3.99
CA PRO A 125 -12.68 -5.85 -2.98
C PRO A 125 -11.71 -7.01 -2.63
N VAL A 126 -10.87 -7.43 -3.57
CA VAL A 126 -9.86 -8.48 -3.34
C VAL A 126 -8.90 -8.09 -2.22
N TYR A 127 -8.56 -6.80 -2.08
CA TYR A 127 -7.73 -6.31 -0.98
C TYR A 127 -8.37 -6.65 0.37
N TRP A 128 -9.66 -6.36 0.54
CA TRP A 128 -10.37 -6.58 1.78
C TRP A 128 -10.57 -8.07 2.06
N VAL A 129 -10.87 -8.87 1.04
CA VAL A 129 -11.00 -10.33 1.15
C VAL A 129 -9.67 -10.95 1.60
N LEU A 130 -8.56 -10.66 0.91
CA LEU A 130 -7.24 -11.18 1.29
C LEU A 130 -6.80 -10.68 2.66
N ARG A 131 -7.11 -9.42 2.99
CA ARG A 131 -6.81 -8.88 4.31
C ARG A 131 -7.58 -9.58 5.42
N TYR A 132 -8.86 -9.89 5.19
CA TYR A 132 -9.70 -10.62 6.14
C TYR A 132 -9.16 -12.05 6.34
N ILE A 133 -8.91 -12.76 5.25
CA ILE A 133 -8.33 -14.13 5.27
C ILE A 133 -6.99 -14.12 6.01
N GLY A 134 -6.08 -13.21 5.65
CA GLY A 134 -4.77 -13.10 6.28
C GLY A 134 -4.85 -12.76 7.78
N SER A 135 -5.87 -11.99 8.19
CA SER A 135 -6.14 -11.76 9.62
C SER A 135 -6.55 -13.04 10.34
N LYS A 136 -7.47 -13.81 9.75
CA LYS A 136 -7.98 -15.05 10.34
C LYS A 136 -6.92 -16.14 10.40
N ARG A 137 -6.08 -16.22 9.36
CA ARG A 137 -4.96 -17.16 9.25
C ARG A 137 -3.66 -16.67 9.88
N ARG A 138 -3.67 -15.50 10.53
CA ARG A 138 -2.50 -14.89 11.21
C ARG A 138 -1.25 -14.80 10.32
N TRP A 139 -1.42 -14.43 9.05
CA TRP A 139 -0.29 -14.21 8.14
C TRP A 139 0.61 -13.08 8.66
N SER A 140 1.92 -13.28 8.58
CA SER A 140 2.87 -12.18 8.73
C SER A 140 2.63 -11.18 7.61
N GLN A 141 2.62 -9.88 7.96
CA GLN A 141 2.49 -8.79 6.99
C GLN A 141 1.29 -8.91 6.03
N GLU A 142 0.14 -9.33 6.56
CA GLU A 142 -1.10 -9.57 5.83
C GLU A 142 -1.57 -8.37 4.98
N GLY A 143 -1.27 -7.14 5.43
CA GLY A 143 -1.54 -5.93 4.68
C GLY A 143 -0.67 -5.77 3.42
N ALA A 144 0.58 -6.24 3.45
CA ALA A 144 1.49 -6.21 2.31
C ALA A 144 1.08 -7.24 1.26
N ILE A 145 0.76 -8.47 1.70
CA ILE A 145 0.30 -9.54 0.82
C ILE A 145 -0.97 -9.10 0.10
N ALA A 146 -1.97 -8.60 0.84
CA ALA A 146 -3.23 -8.14 0.27
C ALA A 146 -3.04 -7.00 -0.75
N SER A 147 -2.20 -5.99 -0.44
CA SER A 147 -1.96 -4.88 -1.36
C SER A 147 -1.22 -5.32 -2.63
N LEU A 148 -0.18 -6.14 -2.51
CA LEU A 148 0.61 -6.57 -3.67
C LEU A 148 -0.18 -7.50 -4.58
N ALA A 149 -0.93 -8.45 -4.02
CA ALA A 149 -1.79 -9.34 -4.80
C ALA A 149 -2.90 -8.57 -5.53
N THR A 150 -3.53 -7.60 -4.87
CA THR A 150 -4.57 -6.77 -5.51
C THR A 150 -3.98 -5.90 -6.62
N MET A 151 -2.82 -5.29 -6.40
CA MET A 151 -2.12 -4.49 -7.40
C MET A 151 -1.65 -5.33 -8.60
N PHE A 152 -1.21 -6.57 -8.35
CA PHE A 152 -0.88 -7.52 -9.40
C PHE A 152 -2.11 -7.90 -10.23
N LEU A 153 -3.24 -8.18 -9.58
CA LEU A 153 -4.50 -8.45 -10.27
C LEU A 153 -4.93 -7.25 -11.14
N MET A 154 -4.90 -6.03 -10.59
CA MET A 154 -5.22 -4.81 -11.33
C MET A 154 -4.29 -4.63 -12.55
N SER A 155 -2.99 -4.89 -12.40
CA SER A 155 -2.02 -4.76 -13.49
C SER A 155 -2.27 -5.77 -14.61
N ASN A 156 -2.63 -7.01 -14.27
CA ASN A 156 -3.04 -8.03 -15.25
C ASN A 156 -4.35 -7.67 -15.95
N ALA A 157 -5.33 -7.15 -15.21
CA ALA A 157 -6.58 -6.68 -15.82
C ALA A 157 -6.34 -5.52 -16.78
N VAL A 158 -5.52 -4.54 -16.42
CA VAL A 158 -5.14 -3.44 -17.32
C VAL A 158 -4.43 -3.99 -18.57
N LEU A 159 -3.46 -4.91 -18.40
CA LEU A 159 -2.76 -5.53 -19.52
C LEU A 159 -3.74 -6.26 -20.47
N ALA A 160 -4.66 -7.06 -19.92
CA ALA A 160 -5.59 -7.87 -20.69
C ALA A 160 -6.64 -7.02 -21.45
N PHE A 161 -7.18 -5.97 -20.81
CA PHE A 161 -8.28 -5.19 -21.38
C PHE A 161 -7.85 -3.91 -22.10
N ARG A 162 -6.63 -3.40 -21.85
CA ARG A 162 -6.11 -2.14 -22.42
C ARG A 162 -4.84 -2.31 -23.26
N GLY A 163 -4.28 -3.51 -23.31
CA GLY A 163 -3.11 -3.84 -24.13
C GLY A 163 -1.76 -3.57 -23.45
N LEU A 164 -0.69 -3.90 -24.20
CA LEU A 164 0.68 -3.94 -23.70
C LEU A 164 1.19 -2.62 -23.13
N GLU A 165 0.93 -1.50 -23.81
CA GLU A 165 1.39 -0.17 -23.36
C GLU A 165 0.81 0.19 -21.98
N ALA A 166 -0.50 0.05 -21.82
CA ALA A 166 -1.17 0.34 -20.56
C ALA A 166 -0.76 -0.65 -19.45
N GLY A 167 -0.63 -1.93 -19.80
CA GLY A 167 -0.12 -2.97 -18.90
C GLY A 167 1.28 -2.65 -18.40
N PHE A 168 2.19 -2.23 -19.27
CA PHE A 168 3.56 -1.83 -18.91
C PHE A 168 3.56 -0.74 -17.82
N PHE A 169 2.78 0.32 -17.99
CA PHE A 169 2.71 1.39 -16.99
C PHE A 169 2.05 0.95 -15.68
N ALA A 170 1.02 0.09 -15.74
CA ALA A 170 0.42 -0.49 -14.53
C ALA A 170 1.43 -1.34 -13.75
N TYR A 171 2.21 -2.16 -14.46
CA TYR A 171 3.32 -2.93 -13.87
C TYR A 171 4.44 -2.04 -13.33
N LEU A 172 4.72 -0.90 -13.95
CA LEU A 172 5.70 0.06 -13.42
C LEU A 172 5.24 0.65 -12.07
N MET A 173 3.96 0.99 -11.92
CA MET A 173 3.41 1.39 -10.62
C MET A 173 3.43 0.27 -9.60
N LEU A 174 3.12 -0.98 -10.01
CA LEU A 174 3.27 -2.14 -9.15
C LEU A 174 4.73 -2.29 -8.68
N ALA A 175 5.71 -2.12 -9.57
CA ALA A 175 7.13 -2.21 -9.22
C ALA A 175 7.52 -1.16 -8.16
N ILE A 176 7.03 0.08 -8.29
CA ILE A 176 7.21 1.12 -7.26
C ILE A 176 6.65 0.64 -5.91
N VAL A 177 5.42 0.12 -5.89
CA VAL A 177 4.79 -0.38 -4.67
C VAL A 177 5.57 -1.55 -4.07
N VAL A 178 5.97 -2.54 -4.88
CA VAL A 178 6.80 -3.68 -4.46
C VAL A 178 8.09 -3.20 -3.81
N PHE A 179 8.79 -2.25 -4.44
CA PHE A 179 10.00 -1.65 -3.90
C PHE A 179 9.77 -1.03 -2.52
N ARG A 180 8.68 -0.25 -2.36
CA ARG A 180 8.32 0.35 -1.06
C ARG A 180 7.88 -0.67 0.00
N HIS A 181 7.49 -1.87 -0.41
CA HIS A 181 7.20 -3.00 0.49
C HIS A 181 8.44 -3.83 0.86
N GLY A 182 9.64 -3.47 0.39
CA GLY A 182 10.90 -4.18 0.67
C GLY A 182 11.09 -4.62 2.13
N PRO A 183 10.90 -3.75 3.15
CA PRO A 183 11.01 -4.15 4.55
C PRO A 183 10.01 -5.25 4.96
N ASN A 184 8.78 -5.19 4.47
CA ASN A 184 7.74 -6.18 4.77
C ASN A 184 8.01 -7.51 4.08
N LEU A 185 8.53 -7.47 2.86
CA LEU A 185 8.93 -8.68 2.13
C LEU A 185 10.12 -9.37 2.81
N ARG A 186 11.08 -8.61 3.32
CA ARG A 186 12.20 -9.15 4.12
C ARG A 186 11.70 -9.85 5.38
N GLU A 187 10.71 -9.29 6.06
CA GLU A 187 10.11 -9.92 7.24
C GLU A 187 9.38 -11.23 6.90
N ILE A 188 8.64 -11.27 5.79
CA ILE A 188 8.00 -12.50 5.30
C ILE A 188 9.04 -13.58 4.97
N MET A 189 10.14 -13.21 4.31
CA MET A 189 11.22 -14.15 3.98
C MET A 189 12.00 -14.63 5.20
N ALA A 190 12.09 -13.78 6.24
CA ALA A 190 12.77 -14.11 7.49
C ALA A 190 11.91 -14.98 8.42
N SER A 191 10.58 -14.92 8.32
CA SER A 191 9.70 -15.84 9.03
C SER A 191 9.84 -17.25 8.46
N LYS A 192 10.75 -18.05 9.03
CA LYS A 192 10.76 -19.51 8.83
C LYS A 192 9.40 -20.08 9.24
N PRO A 193 8.86 -21.11 8.56
CA PRO A 193 7.79 -21.90 9.15
C PRO A 193 8.33 -22.48 10.46
N GLU A 194 7.62 -22.27 11.57
CA GLU A 194 7.88 -23.06 12.77
C GLU A 194 7.81 -24.53 12.37
N SER A 195 8.95 -25.23 12.48
CA SER A 195 8.98 -26.66 12.27
C SER A 195 8.09 -27.31 13.34
N PRO A 196 7.14 -28.19 12.97
CA PRO A 196 6.26 -28.91 13.92
C PRO A 196 7.00 -29.65 15.05
N SER A 197 8.31 -29.86 14.89
CA SER A 197 9.18 -30.55 15.84
C SER A 197 9.47 -29.78 17.13
N ALA A 198 9.29 -28.44 17.18
CA ALA A 198 9.53 -27.66 18.39
C ALA A 198 8.38 -27.81 19.40
N GLU A 199 7.14 -27.84 18.91
CA GLU A 199 5.94 -28.00 19.75
C GLU A 199 5.83 -29.44 20.27
N GLN A 200 6.17 -30.45 19.44
CA GLN A 200 6.23 -31.86 19.86
C GLN A 200 7.33 -32.13 20.90
N LYS A 201 8.51 -31.49 20.79
CA LYS A 201 9.58 -31.64 21.80
C LYS A 201 9.22 -31.02 23.14
N SER A 202 8.53 -29.87 23.16
CA SER A 202 8.08 -29.25 24.42
C SER A 202 7.01 -30.10 25.10
N ARG A 203 6.01 -30.59 24.35
CA ARG A 203 4.97 -31.49 24.88
C ARG A 203 5.51 -32.82 25.37
N SER A 204 6.52 -33.41 24.71
CA SER A 204 7.13 -34.65 25.19
C SER A 204 7.98 -34.45 26.44
N ALA A 205 8.61 -33.29 26.61
CA ALA A 205 9.40 -32.95 27.79
C ALA A 205 8.49 -32.72 29.02
N ASP A 206 7.37 -32.02 28.84
CA ASP A 206 6.39 -31.76 29.91
C ASP A 206 5.68 -33.04 30.38
N VAL A 207 5.42 -33.99 29.48
CA VAL A 207 4.82 -35.29 29.83
C VAL A 207 5.82 -36.21 30.56
N GLN A 208 7.12 -36.10 30.28
CA GLN A 208 8.16 -36.88 30.97
C GLN A 208 8.57 -36.30 32.33
N ALA A 209 8.33 -35.00 32.57
CA ALA A 209 8.63 -34.32 33.83
C ALA A 209 7.50 -34.42 34.87
N ALA A 210 6.35 -35.00 34.53
CA ALA A 210 5.26 -35.19 35.48
C ALA A 210 5.65 -36.21 36.56
N PRO A 211 5.65 -35.84 37.86
CA PRO A 211 6.00 -36.76 38.94
C PRO A 211 5.01 -37.92 38.97
N ARG A 212 5.53 -39.15 38.88
CA ARG A 212 4.75 -40.37 39.12
C ARG A 212 4.25 -40.30 40.57
N GLN A 213 2.96 -40.07 40.74
CA GLN A 213 2.32 -40.23 42.03
C GLN A 213 2.44 -41.71 42.42
N SER A 214 3.31 -41.99 43.38
CA SER A 214 3.44 -43.30 44.02
C SER A 214 2.17 -43.59 44.81
N GLN A 215 1.51 -44.69 44.46
CA GLN A 215 0.49 -45.34 45.29
C GLN A 215 1.14 -45.96 46.53
#